data_AF-A0A945ZMK5-F1
#
_entry.id   AF-A0A945ZMK5-F1
#
_cell.length_a   1.000
_cell.length_b   1.000
_cell.length_c   1.000
_cell.angle_alpha   90.00
_cell.angle_beta   90.00
_cell.angle_gamma   90.00
#
_symmetry.space_group_name_H-M   'P 1'
#
loop_
_entity.id
_entity.type
_entity.pdbx_description
1 polymer ?
#
loop_
_entity_poly.entity_id
_entity_poly.type
_entity_poly.pdbx_seq_one_letter_code
_entity_poly.pdbx_strand_id
1 'polypeptide(L)'
;KDEVFRRRDMAWMRIDRYYSGEGTDVDVAFQPMLCQHCDNSPCEPVCPVLATVHSSEGLNQQIYNRCVGTRFCANNCPYKVRRFNWFDYAHDDELENMVLNPDVTVRSRGVMEKCSMCIQRIQEAKIEAKAKGIPLADGDIKLACQQSCPADAITFGDLNDPESDISKLVEDPRHYHVLEELNARPTVGYLTMVRNREDENEGGHHG
;
A
#
# COMPACT_ATOMS: atom_id res chain seq x y z
N LYS A 1 16.20 -14.68 11.32
CA LYS A 1 16.95 -14.37 10.06
C LYS A 1 16.62 -15.39 8.97
N ASP A 2 16.64 -16.69 9.28
CA ASP A 2 16.36 -17.77 8.31
C ASP A 2 15.00 -17.67 7.62
N GLU A 3 13.96 -17.28 8.35
CA GLU A 3 12.61 -17.13 7.78
C GLU A 3 12.50 -15.94 6.81
N VAL A 4 13.29 -14.88 7.02
CA VAL A 4 13.39 -13.76 6.07
C VAL A 4 14.08 -14.22 4.78
N PHE A 5 15.13 -15.04 4.87
CA PHE A 5 15.76 -15.65 3.68
C PHE A 5 14.78 -16.52 2.88
N ARG A 6 13.81 -17.15 3.56
CA ARG A 6 12.71 -17.89 2.93
C ARG A 6 11.59 -17.00 2.37
N ARG A 7 11.78 -15.68 2.35
CA ARG A 7 10.81 -14.66 1.88
C ARG A 7 9.51 -14.67 2.68
N ARG A 8 9.62 -14.80 4.00
CA ARG A 8 8.50 -14.79 4.96
C ARG A 8 8.53 -13.55 5.85
N ASP A 9 9.04 -12.44 5.32
CA ASP A 9 9.02 -11.15 5.99
C ASP A 9 7.58 -10.61 6.12
N MET A 10 7.29 -10.00 7.27
CA MET A 10 5.98 -9.42 7.57
C MET A 10 5.99 -7.91 7.34
N ALA A 11 6.21 -7.52 6.08
CA ALA A 11 6.12 -6.11 5.65
C ALA A 11 4.91 -5.91 4.72
N TRP A 12 3.99 -5.04 5.12
CA TRP A 12 2.78 -4.70 4.34
C TRP A 12 3.05 -3.71 3.20
N MET A 13 4.14 -2.97 3.32
CA MET A 13 4.72 -2.13 2.29
C MET A 13 6.19 -2.53 2.15
N ARG A 14 6.66 -2.66 0.91
CA ARG A 14 8.06 -2.86 0.58
C ARG A 14 8.52 -1.75 -0.35
N ILE A 15 9.80 -1.40 -0.32
CA ILE A 15 10.38 -0.46 -1.27
C ILE A 15 11.23 -1.27 -2.24
N ASP A 16 10.73 -1.43 -3.45
CA ASP A 16 11.40 -2.17 -4.51
C ASP A 16 12.44 -1.25 -5.17
N ARG A 17 13.63 -1.79 -5.41
CA ARG A 17 14.74 -1.09 -6.07
C ARG A 17 14.94 -1.69 -7.45
N TYR A 18 14.82 -0.87 -8.48
CA TYR A 18 15.07 -1.24 -9.85
C TYR A 18 16.34 -0.55 -10.35
N TYR A 19 17.15 -1.31 -11.07
CA TYR A 19 18.41 -0.84 -11.66
C TYR A 19 18.24 -0.79 -13.17
N SER A 20 18.60 0.33 -13.78
CA SER A 20 18.63 0.51 -15.23
C SER A 20 19.99 1.09 -15.64
N GLY A 21 20.55 0.62 -16.76
CA GLY A 21 21.89 1.03 -17.22
C GLY A 21 22.81 -0.17 -17.44
N GLU A 22 24.01 0.10 -17.93
CA GLU A 22 25.02 -0.91 -18.25
C GLU A 22 26.34 -0.65 -17.50
N GLY A 23 27.01 -1.72 -17.07
CA GLY A 23 28.31 -1.62 -16.41
C GLY A 23 28.24 -0.96 -15.03
N THR A 24 29.05 0.08 -14.83
CA THR A 24 29.15 0.81 -13.56
C THR A 24 28.24 2.04 -13.49
N ASP A 25 27.66 2.46 -14.62
CA ASP A 25 26.72 3.57 -14.67
C ASP A 25 25.30 3.02 -14.57
N VAL A 26 24.81 2.94 -13.33
CA VAL A 26 23.50 2.39 -13.00
C VAL A 26 22.65 3.43 -12.33
N ASP A 27 21.50 3.66 -12.93
CA ASP A 27 20.42 4.38 -12.31
C ASP A 27 19.64 3.49 -11.35
N VAL A 28 19.28 4.04 -10.18
CA VAL A 28 18.41 3.36 -9.22
C VAL A 28 17.07 4.06 -9.15
N ALA A 29 15.99 3.31 -9.35
CA ALA A 29 14.62 3.76 -9.11
C ALA A 29 14.04 3.05 -7.89
N PHE A 30 13.31 3.79 -7.06
CA PHE A 30 12.64 3.27 -5.87
C PHE A 30 11.14 3.30 -6.10
N GLN A 31 10.46 2.19 -5.84
CA GLN A 31 9.01 2.10 -5.99
C GLN A 31 8.40 1.44 -4.74
N PRO A 32 7.65 2.18 -3.91
CA PRO A 32 6.96 1.60 -2.77
C PRO A 32 5.79 0.74 -3.25
N MET A 33 5.84 -0.56 -2.99
CA MET A 33 4.80 -1.51 -3.31
C MET A 33 4.03 -1.92 -2.06
N LEU A 34 2.74 -1.61 -2.05
CA LEU A 34 1.77 -2.02 -1.03
C LEU A 34 0.55 -2.68 -1.69
N CYS A 35 -0.46 -3.04 -0.89
CA CYS A 35 -1.76 -3.44 -1.44
C CYS A 35 -2.33 -2.30 -2.30
N GLN A 36 -2.65 -2.60 -3.54
CA GLN A 36 -3.16 -1.60 -4.49
C GLN A 36 -4.68 -1.39 -4.36
N HIS A 37 -5.36 -2.14 -3.50
CA HIS A 37 -6.81 -2.08 -3.27
C HIS A 37 -7.66 -2.18 -4.56
N CYS A 38 -7.14 -2.89 -5.57
CA CYS A 38 -7.75 -3.25 -6.85
C CYS A 38 -9.29 -3.37 -6.81
N ASP A 39 -9.99 -2.60 -7.64
CA ASP A 39 -11.45 -2.69 -7.83
C ASP A 39 -11.83 -4.06 -8.44
N ASN A 40 -11.15 -4.45 -9.53
CA ASN A 40 -11.23 -5.82 -10.05
C ASN A 40 -10.20 -6.71 -9.34
N SER A 41 -10.42 -6.97 -8.05
CA SER A 41 -9.46 -7.67 -7.20
C SER A 41 -9.36 -9.17 -7.52
N PRO A 42 -8.23 -9.68 -8.06
CA PRO A 42 -8.08 -11.11 -8.32
C PRO A 42 -8.00 -11.92 -7.02
N CYS A 43 -7.61 -11.29 -5.92
CA CYS A 43 -7.38 -11.98 -4.65
C CYS A 43 -8.66 -12.22 -3.81
N GLU A 44 -9.80 -11.65 -4.20
CA GLU A 44 -11.09 -11.86 -3.54
C GLU A 44 -11.82 -13.14 -3.97
N PRO A 45 -12.11 -13.38 -5.26
CA PRO A 45 -12.93 -14.53 -5.68
C PRO A 45 -12.26 -15.88 -5.36
N VAL A 46 -10.95 -15.87 -5.13
CA VAL A 46 -10.16 -17.05 -4.77
C VAL A 46 -10.20 -17.41 -3.28
N CYS A 47 -10.85 -16.59 -2.43
CA CYS A 47 -10.98 -16.89 -1.01
C CYS A 47 -12.23 -17.74 -0.74
N PRO A 48 -12.09 -19.04 -0.38
CA PRO A 48 -13.25 -19.93 -0.23
C PRO A 48 -14.16 -19.60 0.95
N VAL A 49 -13.67 -18.79 1.89
CA VAL A 49 -14.40 -18.42 3.13
C VAL A 49 -14.77 -16.95 3.17
N LEU A 50 -14.55 -16.20 2.09
CA LEU A 50 -14.84 -14.76 2.01
C LEU A 50 -14.16 -13.94 3.12
N ALA A 51 -12.91 -14.26 3.44
CA ALA A 51 -12.09 -13.48 4.37
C ALA A 51 -11.54 -12.18 3.73
N THR A 52 -11.73 -12.00 2.44
CA THR A 52 -11.30 -10.83 1.67
C THR A 52 -12.46 -10.37 0.82
N VAL A 53 -12.90 -9.13 1.03
CA VAL A 53 -14.10 -8.57 0.39
C VAL A 53 -13.91 -7.08 0.14
N HIS A 54 -14.59 -6.55 -0.87
CA HIS A 54 -14.69 -5.11 -1.05
C HIS A 54 -15.64 -4.50 -0.03
N SER A 55 -15.21 -3.35 0.49
CA SER A 55 -16.11 -2.41 1.17
C SER A 55 -16.86 -1.55 0.16
N SER A 56 -17.93 -0.91 0.61
CA SER A 56 -18.65 0.10 -0.18
C SER A 56 -17.80 1.32 -0.53
N GLU A 57 -16.65 1.50 0.12
CA GLU A 57 -15.72 2.64 -0.08
C GLU A 57 -14.59 2.30 -1.07
N GLY A 58 -14.68 1.18 -1.77
CA GLY A 58 -13.63 0.74 -2.70
C GLY A 58 -12.40 0.13 -2.01
N LEU A 59 -12.37 0.04 -0.68
CA LEU A 59 -11.27 -0.63 0.02
C LEU A 59 -11.45 -2.15 -0.02
N ASN A 60 -10.42 -2.85 -0.49
CA ASN A 60 -10.25 -4.29 -0.24
C ASN A 60 -10.03 -4.53 1.26
N GLN A 61 -11.00 -5.13 1.95
CA GLN A 61 -10.90 -5.43 3.38
C GLN A 61 -10.39 -6.86 3.60
N GLN A 62 -9.46 -7.02 4.53
CA GLN A 62 -8.99 -8.34 4.99
C GLN A 62 -9.56 -8.57 6.39
N ILE A 63 -10.48 -9.53 6.48
CA ILE A 63 -11.10 -9.94 7.74
C ILE A 63 -10.23 -11.05 8.33
N TYR A 64 -9.48 -10.73 9.37
CA TYR A 64 -8.45 -11.61 9.92
C TYR A 64 -9.02 -12.89 10.53
N ASN A 65 -10.05 -12.77 11.37
CA ASN A 65 -10.69 -13.89 12.07
C ASN A 65 -11.45 -14.86 11.14
N ARG A 66 -11.77 -14.44 9.90
CA ARG A 66 -12.41 -15.31 8.90
C ARG A 66 -11.40 -16.12 8.09
N CYS A 67 -10.12 -15.74 8.10
CA CYS A 67 -9.10 -16.37 7.28
C CYS A 67 -8.74 -17.77 7.81
N VAL A 68 -8.93 -18.79 6.98
CA VAL A 68 -8.55 -20.19 7.30
C VAL A 68 -7.18 -20.61 6.74
N GLY A 69 -6.39 -19.64 6.24
CA GLY A 69 -4.99 -19.88 5.87
C GLY A 69 -4.75 -20.63 4.55
N THR A 70 -5.71 -20.66 3.62
CA THR A 70 -5.54 -21.36 2.32
C THR A 70 -4.48 -20.76 1.40
N ARG A 71 -4.08 -19.49 1.62
CA ARG A 71 -3.01 -18.77 0.89
C ARG A 71 -3.27 -18.48 -0.59
N PHE A 72 -4.38 -18.92 -1.14
CA PHE A 72 -4.62 -18.76 -2.58
C PHE A 72 -4.75 -17.29 -3.00
N CYS A 73 -5.26 -16.43 -2.12
CA CYS A 73 -5.28 -14.98 -2.31
C CYS A 73 -3.88 -14.36 -2.50
N ALA A 74 -2.84 -14.91 -1.86
CA ALA A 74 -1.47 -14.45 -2.07
C ALA A 74 -0.93 -14.86 -3.43
N ASN A 75 -1.28 -16.06 -3.91
CA ASN A 75 -0.89 -16.54 -5.24
C ASN A 75 -1.54 -15.71 -6.33
N ASN A 76 -2.84 -15.42 -6.21
CA ASN A 76 -3.58 -14.68 -7.24
C ASN A 76 -3.32 -13.17 -7.23
N CYS A 77 -2.75 -12.62 -6.16
CA CYS A 77 -2.36 -11.21 -6.12
C CYS A 77 -1.14 -10.99 -7.04
N PRO A 78 -1.25 -10.16 -8.10
CA PRO A 78 -0.15 -9.95 -9.04
C PRO A 78 1.05 -9.26 -8.37
N TYR A 79 0.80 -8.36 -7.42
CA TYR A 79 1.83 -7.60 -6.71
C TYR A 79 2.52 -8.39 -5.58
N LYS A 80 1.99 -9.55 -5.17
CA LYS A 80 2.52 -10.38 -4.07
C LYS A 80 2.71 -9.60 -2.76
N VAL A 81 1.70 -8.81 -2.40
CA VAL A 81 1.68 -7.91 -1.22
C VAL A 81 0.82 -8.43 -0.07
N ARG A 82 0.30 -9.66 -0.18
CA ARG A 82 -0.31 -10.38 0.94
C ARG A 82 0.77 -11.14 1.71
N ARG A 83 0.77 -11.04 3.04
CA ARG A 83 1.74 -11.67 3.95
C ARG A 83 1.06 -12.75 4.79
N PHE A 84 1.75 -13.88 4.96
CA PHE A 84 1.25 -15.04 5.70
C PHE A 84 1.89 -15.11 7.08
N ASN A 85 1.08 -15.15 8.14
CA ASN A 85 1.57 -15.47 9.48
C ASN A 85 1.93 -16.96 9.57
N TRP A 86 3.21 -17.27 9.38
CA TRP A 86 3.72 -18.65 9.39
C TRP A 86 3.78 -19.27 10.77
N PHE A 87 4.10 -18.44 11.75
CA PHE A 87 4.29 -18.82 13.13
C PHE A 87 3.33 -18.03 13.98
N ASP A 88 3.21 -18.45 15.24
CA ASP A 88 2.65 -17.59 16.26
C ASP A 88 3.81 -16.71 16.74
N TYR A 89 3.70 -15.40 16.50
CA TYR A 89 4.72 -14.46 16.95
C TYR A 89 4.43 -14.16 18.42
N ALA A 90 5.37 -14.53 19.28
CA ALA A 90 5.20 -14.44 20.73
C ALA A 90 5.02 -12.98 21.18
N HIS A 91 4.12 -12.79 22.14
CA HIS A 91 3.80 -11.52 22.78
C HIS A 91 3.94 -11.67 24.30
N ASP A 92 5.02 -12.35 24.71
CA ASP A 92 5.21 -12.81 26.10
C ASP A 92 5.70 -11.66 27.01
N ASP A 93 6.29 -10.60 26.44
CA ASP A 93 6.74 -9.42 27.17
C ASP A 93 5.63 -8.35 27.23
N GLU A 94 5.11 -8.10 28.43
CA GLU A 94 4.09 -7.08 28.67
C GLU A 94 4.56 -5.66 28.29
N LEU A 95 5.86 -5.37 28.42
CA LEU A 95 6.40 -4.06 28.06
C LEU A 95 6.44 -3.85 26.55
N GLU A 96 6.81 -4.88 25.78
CA GLU A 96 6.75 -4.82 24.31
C GLU A 96 5.31 -4.67 23.82
N ASN A 97 4.35 -5.28 24.53
CA ASN A 97 2.94 -5.19 24.19
C ASN A 97 2.36 -3.78 24.36
N MET A 98 2.99 -2.89 25.15
CA MET A 98 2.57 -1.50 25.27
C MET A 98 2.81 -0.67 23.98
N VAL A 99 3.65 -1.17 23.06
CA VAL A 99 3.89 -0.54 21.76
C VAL A 99 2.79 -0.86 20.74
N LEU A 100 1.97 -1.88 21.02
CA LEU A 100 0.92 -2.32 20.11
C LEU A 100 -0.21 -1.30 20.05
N ASN A 101 -0.67 -1.02 18.83
CA ASN A 101 -1.82 -0.17 18.62
C ASN A 101 -3.10 -0.93 19.01
N PRO A 102 -3.91 -0.43 19.96
CA PRO A 102 -5.11 -1.13 20.45
C PRO A 102 -6.22 -1.25 19.39
N ASP A 103 -6.23 -0.40 18.38
CA ASP A 103 -7.25 -0.34 17.32
C ASP A 103 -6.92 -1.27 16.13
N VAL A 104 -5.76 -1.93 16.16
CA VAL A 104 -5.35 -2.89 15.14
C VAL A 104 -5.31 -4.28 15.75
N THR A 105 -6.07 -5.21 15.19
CA THR A 105 -6.04 -6.61 15.61
C THR A 105 -4.62 -7.16 15.57
N VAL A 106 -4.17 -7.81 16.65
CA VAL A 106 -2.96 -8.64 16.67
C VAL A 106 -3.32 -10.01 16.10
N ARG A 107 -2.55 -10.51 15.13
CA ARG A 107 -2.93 -11.70 14.36
C ARG A 107 -2.17 -12.92 14.85
N SER A 108 -2.87 -14.03 14.97
CA SER A 108 -2.29 -15.33 15.27
C SER A 108 -1.78 -16.02 13.99
N ARG A 109 -1.09 -17.15 14.18
CA ARG A 109 -0.67 -18.04 13.09
C ARG A 109 -1.80 -18.38 12.12
N GLY A 110 -1.48 -18.43 10.82
CA GLY A 110 -2.36 -18.94 9.76
C GLY A 110 -3.26 -17.91 9.09
N VAL A 111 -3.13 -16.63 9.45
CA VAL A 111 -4.04 -15.55 9.00
C VAL A 111 -3.35 -14.56 8.06
N MET A 112 -4.03 -14.18 6.96
CA MET A 112 -3.50 -13.29 5.91
C MET A 112 -3.59 -11.84 6.28
N GLU A 113 -2.53 -11.15 5.92
CA GLU A 113 -2.38 -9.72 6.13
C GLU A 113 -2.00 -9.03 4.85
N LYS A 114 -2.26 -7.73 4.83
CA LYS A 114 -1.91 -6.82 3.74
C LYS A 114 -2.01 -5.40 4.28
N CYS A 115 -1.48 -4.43 3.53
CA CYS A 115 -1.86 -3.04 3.76
C CYS A 115 -3.39 -2.90 3.69
N SER A 116 -3.99 -2.29 4.70
CA SER A 116 -5.43 -2.05 4.81
C SER A 116 -5.82 -0.59 4.57
N MET A 117 -4.91 0.22 4.03
CA MET A 117 -5.00 1.69 4.03
C MET A 117 -5.27 2.26 5.42
N CYS A 118 -4.60 1.70 6.45
CA CYS A 118 -4.77 2.10 7.85
C CYS A 118 -6.25 2.24 8.25
N ILE A 119 -7.06 1.22 7.94
CA ILE A 119 -8.52 1.22 8.17
C ILE A 119 -8.92 1.71 9.57
N GLN A 120 -8.10 1.45 10.60
CA GLN A 120 -8.32 1.94 11.95
C GLN A 120 -8.43 3.47 12.01
N ARG A 121 -7.56 4.20 11.28
CA ARG A 121 -7.57 5.66 11.21
C ARG A 121 -8.73 6.19 10.38
N ILE A 122 -9.09 5.48 9.31
CA ILE A 122 -10.26 5.82 8.48
C ILE A 122 -11.53 5.73 9.33
N GLN A 123 -11.71 4.63 10.08
CA GLN A 123 -12.89 4.44 10.90
C GLN A 123 -12.95 5.43 12.07
N GLU A 124 -11.82 5.68 12.75
CA GLU A 124 -11.73 6.68 13.82
C GLU A 124 -12.16 8.07 13.34
N ALA A 125 -11.55 8.58 12.27
CA ALA A 125 -11.91 9.88 11.70
C ALA A 125 -13.38 9.96 11.27
N LYS A 126 -13.92 8.89 10.66
CA LYS A 126 -15.34 8.82 10.28
C LYS A 126 -16.27 8.86 11.50
N ILE A 127 -15.91 8.16 12.57
CA ILE A 127 -16.70 8.15 13.81
C ILE A 127 -16.69 9.55 14.42
N GLU A 128 -15.53 10.22 14.47
CA GLU A 128 -15.43 11.58 14.97
C GLU A 128 -16.22 12.60 14.14
N ALA A 129 -16.08 12.57 12.82
CA ALA A 129 -16.81 13.45 11.91
C ALA A 129 -18.32 13.26 12.06
N LYS A 130 -18.78 12.01 12.13
CA LYS A 130 -20.18 11.67 12.39
C LYS A 130 -20.67 12.16 13.76
N ALA A 131 -19.84 12.05 14.81
CA ALA A 131 -20.19 12.54 16.14
C ALA A 131 -20.31 14.07 16.19
N LYS A 132 -19.48 14.78 15.41
CA LYS A 132 -19.51 16.24 15.26
C LYS A 132 -20.57 16.73 14.27
N GLY A 133 -21.15 15.84 13.46
CA GLY A 133 -22.13 16.17 12.44
C GLY A 133 -21.55 16.90 11.23
N ILE A 134 -20.24 16.75 10.99
CA ILE A 134 -19.51 17.38 9.88
C ILE A 134 -19.10 16.32 8.85
N PRO A 135 -18.99 16.68 7.55
CA PRO A 135 -18.35 15.81 6.58
C PRO A 135 -16.86 15.66 6.88
N LEU A 136 -16.24 14.61 6.37
CA LEU A 136 -14.78 14.50 6.34
C LEU A 136 -14.21 15.53 5.37
N ALA A 137 -13.21 16.26 5.81
CA ALA A 137 -12.41 17.13 4.97
C ALA A 137 -11.14 16.40 4.48
N ASP A 138 -10.57 16.88 3.38
CA ASP A 138 -9.27 16.39 2.94
C ASP A 138 -8.19 16.64 4.02
N GLY A 139 -7.33 15.65 4.23
CA GLY A 139 -6.32 15.68 5.29
C GLY A 139 -6.80 15.30 6.70
N ASP A 140 -8.11 15.12 6.96
CA ASP A 140 -8.61 14.58 8.24
C ASP A 140 -8.10 13.15 8.49
N ILE A 141 -7.88 12.39 7.41
CA ILE A 141 -7.30 11.06 7.46
C ILE A 141 -5.87 11.12 6.91
N LYS A 142 -4.89 10.83 7.76
CA LYS A 142 -3.50 10.59 7.35
C LYS A 142 -3.09 9.16 7.61
N LEU A 143 -2.70 8.44 6.56
CA LEU A 143 -2.16 7.09 6.69
C LEU A 143 -0.85 7.11 7.47
N ALA A 144 -0.50 6.00 8.12
CA ALA A 144 0.78 5.89 8.81
C ALA A 144 1.98 6.08 7.86
N CYS A 145 1.92 5.51 6.65
CA CYS A 145 2.98 5.65 5.65
C CYS A 145 3.04 7.06 5.03
N GLN A 146 1.91 7.74 4.88
CA GLN A 146 1.84 9.14 4.45
C GLN A 146 2.45 10.05 5.52
N GLN A 147 1.98 9.96 6.77
CA GLN A 147 2.45 10.80 7.88
C GLN A 147 3.95 10.60 8.19
N SER A 148 4.47 9.38 7.99
CA SER A 148 5.88 9.06 8.29
C SER A 148 6.83 9.43 7.16
N CYS A 149 6.34 9.74 5.95
CA CYS A 149 7.18 10.04 4.81
C CYS A 149 7.66 11.50 4.89
N PRO A 150 8.96 11.78 5.09
CA PRO A 150 9.45 13.15 5.20
C PRO A 150 9.42 13.92 3.87
N ALA A 151 9.26 13.20 2.75
CA ALA A 151 9.23 13.76 1.41
C ALA A 151 7.81 13.92 0.86
N ASP A 152 6.77 13.64 1.68
CA ASP A 152 5.35 13.70 1.28
C ASP A 152 5.04 12.94 -0.02
N ALA A 153 5.71 11.80 -0.23
CA ALA A 153 5.61 11.03 -1.48
C ALA A 153 4.31 10.21 -1.62
N ILE A 154 3.52 10.10 -0.55
CA ILE A 154 2.29 9.31 -0.52
C ILE A 154 1.15 10.24 -0.10
N THR A 155 0.20 10.45 -1.01
CA THR A 155 -1.04 11.19 -0.72
C THR A 155 -2.21 10.20 -0.68
N PHE A 156 -3.06 10.36 0.32
CA PHE A 156 -4.30 9.60 0.48
C PHE A 156 -5.44 10.57 0.72
N GLY A 157 -6.60 10.32 0.11
CA GLY A 157 -7.77 11.18 0.18
C GLY A 157 -8.99 10.53 -0.49
N ASP A 158 -10.10 11.28 -0.56
CA ASP A 158 -11.33 10.85 -1.21
C ASP A 158 -11.31 11.20 -2.71
N LEU A 159 -11.33 10.19 -3.57
CA LEU A 159 -11.39 10.36 -5.02
C LEU A 159 -12.72 10.93 -5.53
N ASN A 160 -13.77 10.91 -4.71
CA ASN A 160 -15.07 11.49 -5.09
C ASN A 160 -15.12 13.00 -4.84
N ASP A 161 -14.19 13.54 -4.05
CA ASP A 161 -14.06 14.99 -3.83
C ASP A 161 -13.13 15.58 -4.92
N PRO A 162 -13.65 16.38 -5.86
CA PRO A 162 -12.85 16.96 -6.94
C PRO A 162 -11.81 17.97 -6.42
N GLU A 163 -12.01 18.54 -5.24
CA GLU A 163 -11.09 19.55 -4.68
C GLU A 163 -9.94 18.92 -3.88
N SER A 164 -9.99 17.61 -3.61
CA SER A 164 -8.97 16.88 -2.85
C SER A 164 -7.61 16.87 -3.55
N ASP A 165 -6.55 16.76 -2.76
CA ASP A 165 -5.19 16.67 -3.30
C ASP A 165 -5.02 15.43 -4.19
N ILE A 166 -5.70 14.32 -3.89
CA ILE A 166 -5.60 13.09 -4.68
C ILE A 166 -6.24 13.25 -6.06
N SER A 167 -7.38 13.93 -6.18
CA SER A 167 -8.05 14.17 -7.47
C SER A 167 -7.15 14.93 -8.44
N LYS A 168 -6.43 15.95 -7.95
CA LYS A 168 -5.44 16.70 -8.74
C LYS A 168 -4.26 15.84 -9.19
N LEU A 169 -3.79 14.93 -8.33
CA LEU A 169 -2.65 14.05 -8.65
C LEU A 169 -3.02 12.96 -9.66
N VAL A 170 -4.26 12.50 -9.67
CA VAL A 170 -4.75 11.51 -10.66
C VAL A 170 -4.87 12.12 -12.06
N GLU A 171 -5.15 13.41 -12.16
CA GLU A 171 -5.18 14.15 -13.44
C GLU A 171 -3.78 14.52 -13.97
N ASP A 172 -2.71 14.37 -13.17
CA ASP A 172 -1.34 14.65 -13.60
C ASP A 172 -0.95 13.73 -14.78
N PRO A 173 -0.38 14.27 -15.88
CA PRO A 173 -0.02 13.46 -17.05
C PRO A 173 1.05 12.38 -16.76
N ARG A 174 1.74 12.45 -15.62
CA ARG A 174 2.71 11.46 -15.16
C ARG A 174 2.06 10.30 -14.40
N HIS A 175 0.78 10.38 -14.09
CA HIS A 175 0.04 9.36 -13.38
C HIS A 175 -0.04 8.06 -14.19
N TYR A 176 0.27 6.94 -13.56
CA TYR A 176 0.15 5.61 -14.14
C TYR A 176 -0.20 4.56 -13.10
N HIS A 177 -0.79 3.46 -13.56
CA HIS A 177 -1.09 2.28 -12.75
C HIS A 177 -0.11 1.15 -13.02
N VAL A 178 0.26 0.41 -11.98
CA VAL A 178 1.19 -0.72 -12.09
C VAL A 178 0.44 -1.97 -12.56
N LEU A 179 0.95 -2.61 -13.62
CA LEU A 179 0.34 -3.80 -14.25
C LEU A 179 -1.08 -3.54 -14.77
N GLU A 180 -1.28 -2.43 -15.46
CA GLU A 180 -2.57 -2.03 -16.03
C GLU A 180 -3.10 -3.07 -17.05
N GLU A 181 -2.20 -3.79 -17.72
CA GLU A 181 -2.51 -4.81 -18.72
C GLU A 181 -3.34 -5.97 -18.14
N LEU A 182 -3.29 -6.19 -16.82
CA LEU A 182 -4.07 -7.22 -16.14
C LEU A 182 -5.52 -6.80 -15.86
N ASN A 183 -5.88 -5.55 -16.12
CA ASN A 183 -7.20 -4.97 -15.82
C ASN A 183 -7.66 -5.24 -14.37
N ALA A 184 -6.72 -5.23 -13.42
CA ALA A 184 -7.01 -5.35 -12.00
C ALA A 184 -7.59 -4.04 -11.41
N ARG A 185 -7.48 -2.93 -12.14
CA ARG A 185 -7.98 -1.59 -11.76
C ARG A 185 -7.51 -1.18 -10.35
N PRO A 186 -6.19 -1.06 -10.13
CA PRO A 186 -5.65 -0.62 -8.84
C PRO A 186 -6.12 0.80 -8.50
N THR A 187 -6.46 1.06 -7.24
CA THR A 187 -6.81 2.39 -6.75
C THR A 187 -5.57 3.25 -6.48
N VAL A 188 -4.43 2.60 -6.26
CA VAL A 188 -3.16 3.29 -6.05
C VAL A 188 -2.55 3.63 -7.41
N GLY A 189 -2.35 4.92 -7.62
CA GLY A 189 -1.59 5.49 -8.72
C GLY A 189 -0.14 5.77 -8.32
N TYR A 190 0.74 5.82 -9.31
CA TYR A 190 2.12 6.26 -9.16
C TYR A 190 2.39 7.42 -10.11
N LEU A 191 3.31 8.31 -9.75
CA LEU A 191 3.81 9.36 -10.63
C LEU A 191 5.13 8.94 -11.24
N THR A 192 5.27 9.12 -12.55
CA THR A 192 6.51 8.86 -13.28
C THR A 192 7.66 9.68 -12.70
N MET A 193 8.77 9.02 -12.38
CA MET A 193 9.98 9.66 -11.92
C MET A 193 10.61 10.48 -13.05
N VAL A 194 10.71 11.79 -12.87
CA VAL A 194 11.43 12.70 -13.78
C VAL A 194 12.82 12.94 -13.22
N ARG A 195 13.86 12.55 -13.97
CA ARG A 195 15.25 12.84 -13.63
C ARG A 195 15.73 14.01 -14.47
N ASN A 196 16.13 15.09 -13.79
CA ASN A 196 16.77 16.21 -14.46
C ASN A 196 18.24 15.87 -14.71
N ARG A 197 18.60 15.57 -15.96
CA ARG A 197 19.99 15.34 -16.37
C ARG A 197 20.48 16.60 -17.07
N GLU A 198 21.73 16.99 -16.80
CA GLU A 198 22.38 18.02 -17.61
C GLU A 198 22.47 17.50 -19.06
N ASP A 199 22.04 18.31 -20.02
CA ASP A 199 22.12 17.97 -21.43
C ASP A 199 23.59 17.76 -21.81
N GLU A 200 23.96 16.58 -22.34
CA GLU A 200 25.29 16.34 -22.91
C GLU A 200 25.54 17.14 -24.23
N ASN A 201 24.70 18.14 -24.54
CA ASN A 201 24.69 18.89 -25.81
C ASN A 201 25.04 20.38 -25.66
N GLU A 202 26.02 20.75 -24.82
CA GLU A 202 26.69 22.06 -24.90
C GLU A 202 28.22 21.93 -25.06
N GLY A 203 28.65 20.92 -25.81
CA GLY A 203 30.06 20.68 -26.14
C GLY A 203 30.38 20.84 -27.63
N GLY A 204 30.19 22.03 -28.21
CA GLY A 204 30.87 22.37 -29.47
C GLY A 204 30.18 23.35 -30.40
N HIS A 205 30.47 24.65 -30.23
CA HIS A 205 30.93 25.54 -31.30
C HIS A 205 31.38 26.88 -30.69
N HIS A 206 32.60 26.90 -30.17
CA HIS A 206 33.39 28.11 -30.06
C HIS A 206 34.69 27.89 -30.86
N GLY A 207 34.90 28.71 -31.88
CA GLY A 207 36.13 28.75 -32.68
C GLY A 207 35.87 28.70 -34.18
#